data_AF-A0A1H0XPF9-F1
#
_entry.id   AF-A0A1H0XPF9-F1
#
_cell.length_a   1.000
_cell.length_b   1.000
_cell.length_c   1.000
_cell.angle_alpha   90.00
_cell.angle_beta   90.00
_cell.angle_gamma   90.00
#
_symmetry.space_group_name_H-M   'P 1'
#
loop_
_entity.id
_entity.type
_entity.pdbx_description
1 polymer ?
#
loop_
_entity_poly.entity_id
_entity_poly.type
_entity_poly.pdbx_seq_one_letter_code
_entity_poly.pdbx_strand_id
1 'polypeptide(L)'
;MSSQQTQPEITQEQLLRAIQRENISEDLQSISPEEAIEFYFDDRSRDLAPNTKRVHRSALRFFKRWCSEQGIENLNDLTSRDLSKYRSWRRDEATTKVDSLSKSSEESQMNIIRSFIQVCERIDAVESGLHKDVPFPDMDEGDDVCLDEVSYERVSEILGYLREHEYAKRGHVVWEVMAETGLRTGAIHSLDICDYKTGKEQDYLRLRHRPESGTSLKNGAKSERYVAISDQVRTVIDDYLLENYPDAEEKYKDEYGREPLLSAGQGRICRSTLRKYVYMWTRPCEIGKECPHNRDKRNCEATDNDAASKCGSSKAPHTVRTGYITHLLGSGVNASCVSSRCDVTEDVMGTHYDTRDEYDKMVTRQQALKSTEPDDNGSNP
;
A
#
# COMPACT_ATOMS: atom_id res chain seq x y z
N MET A 1 -16.16 -36.15 -62.63
CA MET A 1 -15.16 -35.50 -61.75
C MET A 1 -15.82 -35.34 -60.39
N SER A 2 -15.62 -36.30 -59.49
CA SER A 2 -16.22 -36.27 -58.14
C SER A 2 -15.08 -35.97 -57.16
N SER A 3 -15.01 -34.74 -56.70
CA SER A 3 -14.06 -34.27 -55.70
C SER A 3 -14.51 -34.78 -54.33
N GLN A 4 -13.87 -35.85 -53.85
CA GLN A 4 -14.01 -36.27 -52.46
C GLN A 4 -13.32 -35.25 -51.56
N GLN A 5 -14.11 -34.56 -50.74
CA GLN A 5 -13.62 -33.76 -49.63
C GLN A 5 -13.08 -34.71 -48.55
N THR A 6 -11.77 -34.66 -48.33
CA THR A 6 -11.13 -35.27 -47.17
C THR A 6 -11.48 -34.46 -45.93
N GLN A 7 -12.16 -35.10 -44.96
CA GLN A 7 -12.35 -34.54 -43.62
C GLN A 7 -10.98 -34.52 -42.89
N PRO A 8 -10.71 -33.51 -42.05
CA PRO A 8 -9.47 -33.45 -41.30
C PRO A 8 -9.45 -34.56 -40.24
N GLU A 9 -8.40 -35.40 -40.27
CA GLU A 9 -8.13 -36.41 -39.24
C GLU A 9 -7.79 -35.72 -37.91
N ILE A 10 -8.65 -35.90 -36.91
CA ILE A 10 -8.42 -35.46 -35.54
C ILE A 10 -7.29 -36.32 -34.96
N THR A 11 -6.25 -35.69 -34.44
CA THR A 11 -5.09 -36.43 -33.90
C THR A 11 -5.45 -37.14 -32.59
N GLN A 12 -4.80 -38.26 -32.29
CA GLN A 12 -4.99 -39.00 -31.02
C GLN A 12 -4.83 -38.10 -29.79
N GLU A 13 -3.95 -37.10 -29.86
CA GLU A 13 -3.74 -36.13 -28.79
C GLU A 13 -4.92 -35.16 -28.64
N GLN A 14 -5.56 -34.75 -29.74
CA GLN A 14 -6.79 -33.95 -29.70
C GLN A 14 -7.96 -34.76 -29.15
N LEU A 15 -8.05 -36.05 -29.49
CA LEU A 15 -9.06 -36.96 -28.97
C LEU A 15 -8.87 -37.21 -27.45
N LEU A 16 -7.63 -37.40 -26.99
CA LEU A 16 -7.30 -37.55 -25.57
C LEU A 16 -7.60 -36.29 -24.77
N ARG A 17 -7.30 -35.09 -25.30
CA ARG A 17 -7.66 -33.81 -24.66
C ARG A 17 -9.17 -33.58 -24.64
N ALA A 18 -9.89 -34.00 -25.68
CA ALA A 18 -11.35 -33.93 -25.71
C ALA A 18 -11.99 -34.88 -24.68
N ILE A 19 -11.50 -36.12 -24.57
CA ILE A 19 -11.94 -37.10 -23.58
C ILE A 19 -11.59 -36.65 -22.15
N GLN A 20 -10.42 -36.05 -21.92
CA GLN A 20 -10.08 -35.47 -20.61
C GLN A 20 -10.99 -34.29 -20.28
N ARG A 21 -11.32 -33.41 -21.24
CA ARG A 21 -12.27 -32.31 -21.03
C ARG A 21 -13.69 -32.80 -20.76
N GLU A 22 -14.16 -33.81 -21.47
CA GLU A 22 -15.49 -34.41 -21.26
C GLU A 22 -15.58 -35.08 -19.87
N ASN A 23 -14.55 -35.82 -19.44
CA ASN A 23 -14.56 -36.42 -18.09
C ASN A 23 -14.44 -35.39 -16.96
N ILE A 24 -13.69 -34.28 -17.15
CA ILE A 24 -13.60 -33.21 -16.14
C ILE A 24 -14.93 -32.45 -16.00
N SER A 25 -15.68 -32.30 -17.10
CA SER A 25 -17.01 -31.67 -17.07
C SER A 25 -18.05 -32.49 -16.30
N GLU A 26 -17.87 -33.81 -16.16
CA GLU A 26 -18.82 -34.69 -15.45
C GLU A 26 -18.60 -34.73 -13.92
N ASP A 27 -17.44 -34.28 -13.41
CA ASP A 27 -17.10 -34.32 -11.97
C ASP A 27 -17.26 -32.97 -11.25
N LEU A 28 -17.60 -31.88 -11.95
CA LEU A 28 -17.73 -30.55 -11.34
C LEU A 28 -18.90 -30.47 -10.35
N GLN A 29 -18.61 -29.99 -9.15
CA GLN A 29 -19.57 -29.79 -8.07
C GLN A 29 -20.27 -28.44 -8.22
N SER A 30 -21.56 -28.50 -8.54
CA SER A 30 -22.42 -27.32 -8.69
C SER A 30 -22.37 -26.44 -7.44
N ILE A 31 -22.08 -25.16 -7.62
CA ILE A 31 -22.07 -24.15 -6.56
C ILE A 31 -22.42 -22.78 -7.11
N SER A 32 -23.17 -21.99 -6.33
CA SER A 32 -23.47 -20.62 -6.71
C SER A 32 -22.26 -19.69 -6.50
N PRO A 33 -22.17 -18.55 -7.22
CA PRO A 33 -21.14 -17.55 -6.97
C PRO A 33 -21.11 -17.05 -5.51
N GLU A 34 -22.26 -16.98 -4.83
CA GLU A 34 -22.35 -16.55 -3.43
C GLU A 34 -21.71 -17.57 -2.50
N GLU A 35 -22.12 -18.83 -2.59
CA GLU A 35 -21.61 -19.93 -1.76
C GLU A 35 -20.10 -20.13 -1.97
N ALA A 36 -19.63 -20.02 -3.21
CA ALA A 36 -18.20 -20.11 -3.51
C ALA A 36 -17.39 -18.97 -2.88
N ILE A 37 -17.94 -17.75 -2.83
CA ILE A 37 -17.29 -16.61 -2.15
C ILE A 37 -17.25 -16.83 -0.64
N GLU A 38 -18.29 -17.41 -0.04
CA GLU A 38 -18.28 -17.79 1.37
C GLU A 38 -17.21 -18.84 1.64
N PHE A 39 -17.16 -19.90 0.84
CA PHE A 39 -16.14 -20.93 0.92
C PHE A 39 -14.73 -20.36 0.81
N TYR A 40 -14.50 -19.44 -0.14
CA TYR A 40 -13.23 -18.75 -0.30
C TYR A 40 -12.78 -18.02 0.96
N PHE A 41 -13.71 -17.34 1.65
CA PHE A 41 -13.38 -16.66 2.89
C PHE A 41 -13.18 -17.62 4.05
N ASP A 42 -13.88 -18.75 4.09
CA ASP A 42 -13.73 -19.76 5.14
C ASP A 42 -12.36 -20.46 5.03
N ASP A 43 -12.00 -20.91 3.82
CA ASP A 43 -10.71 -21.52 3.49
C ASP A 43 -9.54 -20.58 3.83
N ARG A 44 -9.65 -19.31 3.44
CA ARG A 44 -8.57 -18.31 3.63
C ARG A 44 -8.71 -17.45 4.88
N SER A 45 -9.69 -17.72 5.73
CA SER A 45 -10.00 -16.88 6.89
C SER A 45 -8.83 -16.77 7.87
N ARG A 46 -8.02 -17.83 7.99
CA ARG A 46 -6.89 -17.86 8.93
C ARG A 46 -5.65 -17.14 8.39
N ASP A 47 -5.48 -17.09 7.08
CA ASP A 47 -4.25 -16.61 6.44
C ASP A 47 -4.31 -15.14 6.01
N LEU A 48 -5.51 -14.58 5.84
CA LEU A 48 -5.68 -13.22 5.36
C LEU A 48 -5.71 -12.19 6.50
N ALA A 49 -4.83 -11.19 6.42
CA ALA A 49 -4.91 -10.02 7.28
C ALA A 49 -6.27 -9.29 7.12
N PRO A 50 -6.80 -8.63 8.17
CA PRO A 50 -8.13 -7.99 8.13
C PRO A 50 -8.33 -7.02 6.96
N ASN A 51 -7.31 -6.22 6.63
CA ASN A 51 -7.40 -5.31 5.48
C ASN A 51 -7.43 -6.06 4.14
N THR A 52 -6.64 -7.14 4.00
CA THR A 52 -6.65 -7.99 2.81
C THR A 52 -8.02 -8.64 2.63
N LYS A 53 -8.62 -9.17 3.69
CA LYS A 53 -10.01 -9.68 3.67
C LYS A 53 -11.00 -8.63 3.16
N ARG A 54 -10.91 -7.39 3.66
CA ARG A 54 -11.77 -6.28 3.22
C ARG A 54 -11.61 -5.96 1.73
N VAL A 55 -10.36 -5.92 1.24
CA VAL A 55 -10.06 -5.69 -0.18
C VAL A 55 -10.63 -6.80 -1.05
N HIS A 56 -10.42 -8.06 -0.67
CA HIS A 56 -10.98 -9.21 -1.39
C HIS A 56 -12.50 -9.20 -1.39
N ARG A 57 -13.14 -8.89 -0.25
CA ARG A 57 -14.61 -8.83 -0.15
C ARG A 57 -15.18 -7.77 -1.08
N SER A 58 -14.51 -6.62 -1.18
CA SER A 58 -14.91 -5.57 -2.11
C SER A 58 -14.78 -6.01 -3.57
N ALA A 59 -13.70 -6.71 -3.93
CA ALA A 59 -13.48 -7.21 -5.30
C ALA A 59 -14.50 -8.29 -5.68
N LEU A 60 -14.66 -9.30 -4.83
CA LEU A 60 -15.58 -10.42 -5.06
C LEU A 60 -17.05 -10.00 -5.05
N ARG A 61 -17.41 -8.91 -4.36
CA ARG A 61 -18.75 -8.31 -4.48
C ARG A 61 -19.05 -7.82 -5.90
N PHE A 62 -18.05 -7.25 -6.60
CA PHE A 62 -18.23 -6.86 -8.00
C PHE A 62 -18.38 -8.07 -8.91
N PHE A 63 -17.60 -9.12 -8.67
CA PHE A 63 -17.75 -10.39 -9.40
C PHE A 63 -19.14 -11.00 -9.21
N LYS A 64 -19.61 -11.12 -7.96
CA LYS A 64 -20.97 -11.57 -7.65
C LYS A 64 -22.03 -10.75 -8.39
N ARG A 65 -21.92 -9.41 -8.32
CA ARG A 65 -22.84 -8.52 -9.03
C ARG A 65 -22.86 -8.81 -10.53
N TRP A 66 -21.68 -8.96 -11.13
CA TRP A 66 -21.56 -9.26 -12.55
C TRP A 66 -22.18 -10.63 -12.90
N CYS A 67 -21.94 -11.67 -12.11
CA CYS A 67 -22.60 -12.97 -12.30
C CYS A 67 -24.12 -12.84 -12.28
N SER A 68 -24.69 -12.09 -11.33
CA SER A 68 -26.14 -11.82 -11.30
C SER A 68 -26.63 -11.04 -12.53
N GLU A 69 -25.87 -10.05 -13.02
CA GLU A 69 -26.23 -9.28 -14.23
C GLU A 69 -26.16 -10.14 -15.52
N GLN A 70 -25.30 -11.15 -15.56
CA GLN A 70 -25.15 -12.07 -16.69
C GLN A 70 -25.97 -13.36 -16.56
N GLY A 71 -26.69 -13.56 -15.45
CA GLY A 71 -27.48 -14.77 -15.19
C GLY A 71 -26.63 -16.01 -14.93
N ILE A 72 -25.40 -15.84 -14.42
CA ILE A 72 -24.51 -16.95 -14.03
C ILE A 72 -24.88 -17.37 -12.60
N GLU A 73 -25.67 -18.43 -12.48
CA GLU A 73 -26.11 -18.98 -11.18
C GLU A 73 -25.26 -20.18 -10.73
N ASN A 74 -24.51 -20.80 -11.65
CA ASN A 74 -23.62 -21.92 -11.38
C ASN A 74 -22.20 -21.61 -11.89
N LEU A 75 -21.20 -21.79 -11.04
CA LEU A 75 -19.79 -21.57 -11.44
C LEU A 75 -19.27 -22.61 -12.43
N ASN A 76 -19.91 -23.77 -12.57
CA ASN A 76 -19.55 -24.78 -13.58
C ASN A 76 -19.59 -24.20 -15.00
N ASP A 77 -20.45 -23.20 -15.24
CA ASP A 77 -20.61 -22.56 -16.55
C ASP A 77 -19.55 -21.48 -16.83
N LEU A 78 -18.66 -21.20 -15.88
CA LEU A 78 -17.69 -20.13 -15.99
C LEU A 78 -16.55 -20.50 -16.95
N THR A 79 -16.39 -19.71 -18.01
CA THR A 79 -15.31 -19.92 -19.00
C THR A 79 -14.26 -18.81 -18.96
N SER A 80 -13.13 -19.02 -19.63
CA SER A 80 -12.10 -17.98 -19.83
C SER A 80 -12.63 -16.76 -20.60
N ARG A 81 -13.62 -16.96 -21.49
CA ARG A 81 -14.31 -15.88 -22.19
C ARG A 81 -15.12 -15.03 -21.22
N ASP A 82 -15.75 -15.65 -20.25
CA ASP A 82 -16.56 -14.97 -19.24
C ASP A 82 -15.69 -14.14 -18.28
N LEU A 83 -14.53 -14.66 -17.89
CA LEU A 83 -13.53 -13.87 -17.15
C LEU A 83 -13.01 -12.66 -17.94
N SER A 84 -12.89 -12.77 -19.26
CA SER A 84 -12.52 -11.65 -20.15
C SER A 84 -13.62 -10.59 -20.25
N LYS A 85 -14.88 -11.01 -20.31
CA LYS A 85 -16.03 -10.09 -20.22
C LYS A 85 -16.09 -9.40 -18.86
N TYR A 86 -15.92 -10.14 -17.76
CA TYR A 86 -15.89 -9.59 -16.42
C TYR A 86 -14.80 -8.53 -16.27
N ARG A 87 -13.57 -8.80 -16.77
CA ARG A 87 -12.48 -7.83 -16.76
C ARG A 87 -12.88 -6.51 -17.43
N SER A 88 -13.41 -6.59 -18.64
CA SER A 88 -13.84 -5.42 -19.42
C SER A 88 -14.96 -4.65 -18.73
N TRP A 89 -16.00 -5.36 -18.26
CA TRP A 89 -17.10 -4.78 -17.49
C TRP A 89 -16.60 -4.11 -16.20
N ARG A 90 -15.68 -4.75 -15.48
CA ARG A 90 -15.14 -4.22 -14.22
C ARG A 90 -14.34 -2.95 -14.43
N ARG A 91 -13.63 -2.86 -15.56
CA ARG A 91 -12.82 -1.71 -15.95
C ARG A 91 -13.69 -0.50 -16.28
N ASP A 92 -14.71 -0.68 -17.12
CA ASP A 92 -15.44 0.45 -17.74
C ASP A 92 -16.85 0.67 -17.19
N GLU A 93 -17.60 -0.38 -16.86
CA GLU A 93 -19.05 -0.28 -16.54
C GLU A 93 -19.33 -0.30 -15.03
N ALA A 94 -18.50 -1.02 -14.25
CA ALA A 94 -18.74 -1.20 -12.82
C ALA A 94 -18.37 0.02 -11.95
N THR A 95 -17.64 0.98 -12.51
CA THR A 95 -17.14 2.16 -11.80
C THR A 95 -18.16 3.29 -11.79
N THR A 96 -18.31 3.95 -10.65
CA THR A 96 -19.23 5.09 -10.47
C THR A 96 -18.51 6.41 -10.20
N LYS A 97 -17.18 6.39 -10.04
CA LYS A 97 -16.38 7.55 -9.61
C LYS A 97 -15.33 7.99 -10.61
N VAL A 98 -14.93 7.08 -11.49
CA VAL A 98 -13.95 7.30 -12.55
C VAL A 98 -14.49 6.66 -13.81
N ASP A 99 -14.10 7.17 -14.98
CA ASP A 99 -14.58 6.66 -16.27
C ASP A 99 -14.05 5.24 -16.56
N SER A 100 -12.82 4.95 -16.12
CA SER A 100 -12.20 3.64 -16.27
C SER A 100 -11.19 3.39 -15.14
N LEU A 101 -10.97 2.14 -14.75
CA LEU A 101 -9.96 1.78 -13.76
C LEU A 101 -8.54 2.00 -14.31
N SER A 102 -7.60 2.40 -13.44
CA SER A 102 -6.18 2.34 -13.78
C SER A 102 -5.74 0.89 -14.00
N LYS A 103 -4.73 0.67 -14.86
CA LYS A 103 -4.15 -0.65 -15.13
C LYS A 103 -3.71 -1.38 -13.85
N SER A 104 -3.01 -0.69 -12.94
CA SER A 104 -2.59 -1.26 -11.64
C SER A 104 -3.76 -1.66 -10.72
N SER A 105 -4.85 -0.86 -10.74
CA SER A 105 -6.07 -1.21 -10.00
C SER A 105 -6.76 -2.42 -10.61
N GLU A 106 -6.82 -2.48 -11.94
CA GLU A 106 -7.38 -3.61 -12.69
C GLU A 106 -6.58 -4.90 -12.41
N GLU A 107 -5.25 -4.86 -12.55
CA GLU A 107 -4.36 -5.98 -12.23
C GLU A 107 -4.56 -6.49 -10.80
N SER A 108 -4.63 -5.57 -9.83
CA SER A 108 -4.89 -5.92 -8.43
C SER A 108 -6.22 -6.65 -8.25
N GLN A 109 -7.28 -6.23 -8.96
CA GLN A 109 -8.57 -6.91 -8.93
C GLN A 109 -8.50 -8.29 -9.59
N MET A 110 -7.85 -8.39 -10.75
CA MET A 110 -7.71 -9.66 -11.49
C MET A 110 -6.86 -10.68 -10.74
N ASN A 111 -5.85 -10.25 -9.98
CA ASN A 111 -5.10 -11.13 -9.06
C ASN A 111 -5.98 -11.72 -7.95
N ILE A 112 -6.94 -10.96 -7.44
CA ILE A 112 -7.92 -11.46 -6.46
C ILE A 112 -8.85 -12.49 -7.12
N ILE A 113 -9.33 -12.21 -8.33
CA ILE A 113 -10.17 -13.16 -9.08
C ILE A 113 -9.39 -14.44 -9.36
N ARG A 114 -8.15 -14.36 -9.84
CA ARG A 114 -7.27 -15.53 -10.02
C ARG A 114 -7.14 -16.34 -8.75
N SER A 115 -6.88 -15.68 -7.62
CA SER A 115 -6.79 -16.36 -6.32
C SER A 115 -8.11 -17.03 -5.91
N PHE A 116 -9.25 -16.42 -6.24
CA PHE A 116 -10.58 -16.98 -5.98
C PHE A 116 -10.86 -18.20 -6.86
N ILE A 117 -10.61 -18.12 -8.17
CA ILE A 117 -10.75 -19.23 -9.11
C ILE A 117 -9.84 -20.40 -8.71
N GLN A 118 -8.62 -20.14 -8.20
CA GLN A 118 -7.77 -21.19 -7.64
C GLN A 118 -8.38 -21.93 -6.45
N VAL A 119 -9.25 -21.29 -5.66
CA VAL A 119 -10.00 -21.98 -4.60
C VAL A 119 -11.15 -22.78 -5.21
N CYS A 120 -11.89 -22.18 -6.14
CA CYS A 120 -12.98 -22.86 -6.87
C CYS A 120 -12.50 -24.14 -7.56
N GLU A 121 -11.30 -24.14 -8.17
CA GLU A 121 -10.71 -25.34 -8.77
C GLU A 121 -10.41 -26.44 -7.76
N ARG A 122 -10.05 -26.10 -6.51
CA ARG A 122 -9.76 -27.12 -5.48
C ARG A 122 -11.00 -27.79 -4.92
N ILE A 123 -12.16 -27.18 -5.11
CA ILE A 123 -13.46 -27.73 -4.71
C ILE A 123 -14.27 -28.21 -5.92
N ASP A 124 -13.62 -28.35 -7.06
CA ASP A 124 -14.21 -28.83 -8.31
C ASP A 124 -15.40 -27.97 -8.78
N ALA A 125 -15.41 -26.67 -8.48
CA ALA A 125 -16.49 -25.73 -8.85
C ALA A 125 -16.33 -25.10 -10.25
N VAL A 126 -15.16 -25.26 -10.88
CA VAL A 126 -14.82 -24.71 -12.19
C VAL A 126 -13.82 -25.64 -12.89
N GLU A 127 -13.67 -25.52 -14.21
CA GLU A 127 -12.68 -26.30 -14.99
C GLU A 127 -11.25 -26.12 -14.43
N SER A 128 -10.53 -27.22 -14.29
CA SER A 128 -9.14 -27.21 -13.81
C SER A 128 -8.24 -26.35 -14.70
N GLY A 129 -7.48 -25.44 -14.10
CA GLY A 129 -6.58 -24.54 -14.81
C GLY A 129 -7.19 -23.22 -15.29
N LEU A 130 -8.49 -23.00 -15.12
CA LEU A 130 -9.17 -21.74 -15.46
C LEU A 130 -8.49 -20.49 -14.84
N HIS A 131 -7.89 -20.61 -13.66
CA HIS A 131 -7.16 -19.53 -13.00
C HIS A 131 -5.96 -19.01 -13.83
N LYS A 132 -5.37 -19.87 -14.66
CA LYS A 132 -4.26 -19.52 -15.55
C LYS A 132 -4.74 -18.65 -16.71
N ASP A 133 -5.98 -18.87 -17.13
CA ASP A 133 -6.64 -18.15 -18.22
C ASP A 133 -7.31 -16.84 -17.75
N VAL A 134 -7.20 -16.49 -16.47
CA VAL A 134 -7.66 -15.20 -15.95
C VAL A 134 -6.89 -14.09 -16.67
N PRO A 135 -7.57 -13.17 -17.37
CA PRO A 135 -6.92 -12.15 -18.17
C PRO A 135 -6.39 -11.01 -17.31
N PHE A 136 -5.24 -10.47 -17.71
CA PHE A 136 -4.59 -9.33 -17.06
C PHE A 136 -4.50 -8.16 -18.05
N PRO A 137 -4.42 -6.91 -17.57
CA PRO A 137 -3.99 -5.80 -18.41
C PRO A 137 -2.54 -6.00 -18.86
N ASP A 138 -2.22 -5.52 -20.05
CA ASP A 138 -0.84 -5.39 -20.50
C ASP A 138 -0.21 -4.23 -19.71
N MET A 139 0.74 -4.60 -18.84
CA MET A 139 1.48 -3.66 -17.99
C MET A 139 2.78 -3.28 -18.69
N ASP A 140 2.96 -1.98 -18.93
CA ASP A 140 4.22 -1.41 -19.40
C ASP A 140 5.14 -1.10 -18.20
N GLU A 141 6.45 -1.01 -18.43
CA GLU A 141 7.40 -0.56 -17.40
C GLU A 141 6.99 0.84 -16.89
N GLY A 142 6.65 0.93 -15.60
CA GLY A 142 6.21 2.17 -14.96
C GLY A 142 4.70 2.27 -14.71
N ASP A 143 3.86 1.41 -15.29
CA ASP A 143 2.40 1.46 -15.08
C ASP A 143 1.97 1.20 -13.61
N ASP A 144 2.81 0.49 -12.85
CA ASP A 144 2.61 0.24 -11.41
C ASP A 144 3.43 1.20 -10.51
N VAL A 145 4.07 2.22 -11.10
CA VAL A 145 5.00 3.09 -10.39
C VAL A 145 4.46 4.52 -10.28
N CYS A 146 4.17 4.93 -9.05
CA CYS A 146 3.87 6.32 -8.72
C CYS A 146 5.12 6.95 -8.05
N LEU A 147 6.00 7.56 -8.87
CA LEU A 147 7.21 8.26 -8.40
C LEU A 147 6.93 9.65 -7.82
N ASP A 148 5.72 9.90 -7.32
CA ASP A 148 5.42 11.17 -6.65
C ASP A 148 6.08 11.22 -5.27
N GLU A 149 6.71 12.34 -4.95
CA GLU A 149 7.41 12.54 -3.69
C GLU A 149 7.17 13.92 -3.08
N VAL A 150 7.37 14.03 -1.78
CA VAL A 150 7.53 15.31 -1.09
C VAL A 150 9.02 15.51 -0.87
N SER A 151 9.60 16.49 -1.56
CA SER A 151 11.04 16.75 -1.45
C SER A 151 11.45 17.07 -0.01
N TYR A 152 12.74 16.86 0.30
CA TYR A 152 13.29 17.13 1.63
C TYR A 152 13.11 18.60 2.04
N GLU A 153 13.28 19.54 1.10
CA GLU A 153 13.07 20.96 1.32
C GLU A 153 11.61 21.23 1.67
N ARG A 154 10.68 20.60 0.94
CA ARG A 154 9.25 20.76 1.18
C ARG A 154 8.84 20.21 2.55
N VAL A 155 9.39 19.07 2.96
CA VAL A 155 9.21 18.53 4.32
C VAL A 155 9.74 19.52 5.36
N SER A 156 10.92 20.10 5.13
CA SER A 156 11.55 21.05 6.06
C SER A 156 10.72 22.31 6.25
N GLU A 157 10.11 22.84 5.18
CA GLU A 157 9.17 23.98 5.26
C GLU A 157 7.93 23.65 6.09
N ILE A 158 7.36 22.47 5.89
CA ILE A 158 6.18 22.00 6.62
C ILE A 158 6.53 21.86 8.10
N LEU A 159 7.62 21.18 8.42
CA LEU A 159 8.07 21.03 9.81
C LEU A 159 8.40 22.37 10.46
N GLY A 160 9.03 23.31 9.73
CA GLY A 160 9.27 24.67 10.22
C GLY A 160 7.99 25.36 10.68
N TYR A 161 6.95 25.33 9.84
CA TYR A 161 5.63 25.88 10.19
C TYR A 161 5.01 25.15 11.39
N LEU A 162 5.07 23.81 11.41
CA LEU A 162 4.47 23.03 12.50
C LEU A 162 5.17 23.25 13.83
N ARG A 163 6.49 23.42 13.84
CA ARG A 163 7.26 23.74 15.04
C ARG A 163 6.92 25.12 15.60
N GLU A 164 6.59 26.08 14.75
CA GLU A 164 6.25 27.44 15.16
C GLU A 164 4.80 27.57 15.63
N HIS A 165 3.84 26.98 14.90
CA HIS A 165 2.41 27.26 15.10
C HIS A 165 1.59 26.08 15.62
N GLU A 166 2.09 24.85 15.44
CA GLU A 166 1.38 23.61 15.77
C GLU A 166 2.20 22.72 16.71
N TYR A 167 3.08 23.35 17.51
CA TYR A 167 4.05 22.66 18.36
C TYR A 167 3.38 21.64 19.29
N ALA A 168 4.05 20.49 19.46
CA ALA A 168 3.59 19.36 20.26
C ALA A 168 2.13 18.88 20.02
N LYS A 169 1.45 19.30 18.95
CA LYS A 169 0.12 18.78 18.60
C LYS A 169 0.25 17.47 17.82
N ARG A 170 -0.84 16.68 17.80
CA ARG A 170 -0.90 15.38 17.08
C ARG A 170 -0.39 15.45 15.64
N GLY A 171 -0.79 16.47 14.89
CA GLY A 171 -0.37 16.64 13.49
C GLY A 171 1.14 16.87 13.35
N HIS A 172 1.74 17.61 14.28
CA HIS A 172 3.18 17.85 14.33
C HIS A 172 3.96 16.56 14.65
N VAL A 173 3.56 15.82 15.69
CA VAL A 173 4.19 14.52 16.03
C VAL A 173 4.13 13.55 14.86
N VAL A 174 2.97 13.47 14.18
CA VAL A 174 2.81 12.61 12.99
C VAL A 174 3.81 12.96 11.91
N TRP A 175 3.99 14.25 11.63
CA TRP A 175 4.92 14.71 10.60
C TRP A 175 6.38 14.50 10.99
N GLU A 176 6.77 14.82 12.23
CA GLU A 176 8.13 14.58 12.73
C GLU A 176 8.50 13.10 12.63
N VAL A 177 7.64 12.21 13.14
CA VAL A 177 7.88 10.76 13.06
C VAL A 177 7.91 10.29 11.61
N MET A 178 6.99 10.71 10.75
CA MET A 178 7.00 10.32 9.32
C MET A 178 8.28 10.75 8.61
N ALA A 179 8.68 12.01 8.79
CA ALA A 179 9.80 12.63 8.12
C ALA A 179 11.15 12.07 8.57
N GLU A 180 11.31 11.69 9.84
CA GLU A 180 12.59 11.19 10.35
C GLU A 180 12.78 9.68 10.13
N THR A 181 11.69 8.92 10.09
CA THR A 181 11.75 7.46 10.12
C THR A 181 11.40 6.80 8.80
N GLY A 182 10.74 7.51 7.90
CA GLY A 182 10.20 6.96 6.65
C GLY A 182 9.15 5.86 6.88
N LEU A 183 8.55 5.77 8.07
CA LEU A 183 7.65 4.67 8.40
C LEU A 183 6.34 4.70 7.62
N ARG A 184 5.84 3.51 7.29
CA ARG A 184 4.50 3.35 6.72
C ARG A 184 3.46 3.83 7.74
N THR A 185 2.38 4.44 7.26
CA THR A 185 1.26 4.90 8.11
C THR A 185 0.73 3.80 9.03
N GLY A 186 0.69 2.54 8.57
CA GLY A 186 0.27 1.41 9.39
C GLY A 186 1.23 1.10 10.55
N ALA A 187 2.53 1.35 10.38
CA ALA A 187 3.52 1.17 11.44
C ALA A 187 3.40 2.27 12.49
N ILE A 188 3.27 3.54 12.06
CA ILE A 188 3.08 4.68 12.96
C ILE A 188 1.79 4.52 13.79
N HIS A 189 0.69 4.13 13.13
CA HIS A 189 -0.57 3.81 13.81
C HIS A 189 -0.42 2.73 14.89
N SER A 190 0.50 1.78 14.71
CA SER A 190 0.67 0.63 15.59
C SER A 190 1.55 0.90 16.81
N LEU A 191 2.11 2.11 16.94
CA LEU A 191 2.95 2.50 18.07
C LEU A 191 2.10 2.70 19.32
N ASP A 192 2.57 2.12 20.42
CA ASP A 192 2.09 2.36 21.78
C ASP A 192 3.09 3.25 22.51
N ILE A 193 2.68 3.92 23.59
CA ILE A 193 3.61 4.71 24.43
C ILE A 193 4.76 3.83 24.92
N CYS A 194 4.47 2.57 25.25
CA CYS A 194 5.49 1.62 25.70
C CYS A 194 6.49 1.20 24.61
N ASP A 195 6.23 1.49 23.34
CA ASP A 195 7.15 1.23 22.22
C ASP A 195 8.08 2.41 21.93
N TYR A 196 7.77 3.59 22.45
CA TYR A 196 8.70 4.71 22.52
C TYR A 196 9.65 4.53 23.71
N LYS A 197 10.95 4.58 23.46
CA LYS A 197 11.99 4.31 24.45
C LYS A 197 13.07 5.37 24.41
N THR A 198 13.28 5.99 25.56
CA THR A 198 14.45 6.83 25.82
C THR A 198 15.60 5.96 26.31
N GLY A 199 16.65 5.83 25.49
CA GLY A 199 17.82 5.00 25.78
C GLY A 199 18.89 5.77 26.54
N LYS A 200 20.00 5.08 26.90
CA LYS A 200 21.20 5.76 27.43
C LYS A 200 22.05 6.41 26.34
N GLU A 201 22.09 5.80 25.15
CA GLU A 201 22.92 6.25 24.02
C GLU A 201 22.09 6.70 22.83
N GLN A 202 20.90 6.13 22.63
CA GLN A 202 20.04 6.39 21.47
C GLN A 202 18.58 6.16 21.83
N ASP A 203 17.73 7.14 21.52
CA ASP A 203 16.29 7.04 21.64
C ASP A 203 15.70 6.35 20.40
N TYR A 204 14.65 5.56 20.57
CA TYR A 204 14.11 4.74 19.50
C TYR A 204 12.61 4.42 19.63
N LEU A 205 12.02 4.06 18.49
CA LEU A 205 10.70 3.47 18.37
C LEU A 205 10.81 1.97 18.08
N ARG A 206 10.10 1.15 18.86
CA ARG A 206 10.05 -0.31 18.67
C ARG A 206 8.79 -0.71 17.91
N LEU A 207 8.94 -1.17 16.67
CA LEU A 207 7.82 -1.65 15.88
C LEU A 207 7.48 -3.09 16.23
N ARG A 208 6.20 -3.33 16.54
CA ARG A 208 5.68 -4.63 16.97
C ARG A 208 4.44 -5.05 16.18
N HIS A 209 4.35 -6.34 15.90
CA HIS A 209 3.24 -6.95 15.20
C HIS A 209 2.24 -7.54 16.21
N ARG A 210 1.05 -6.95 16.33
CA ARG A 210 0.00 -7.36 17.28
C ARG A 210 -1.37 -7.46 16.59
N PRO A 211 -1.54 -8.38 15.63
CA PRO A 211 -2.76 -8.47 14.82
C PRO A 211 -3.99 -8.83 15.66
N GLU A 212 -3.80 -9.61 16.72
CA GLU A 212 -4.86 -10.02 17.67
C GLU A 212 -5.46 -8.84 18.44
N SER A 213 -4.68 -7.76 18.62
CA SER A 213 -5.14 -6.49 19.19
C SER A 213 -5.27 -5.39 18.13
N GLY A 214 -5.56 -5.74 16.88
CA GLY A 214 -5.95 -4.76 15.84
C GLY A 214 -4.81 -3.96 15.19
N THR A 215 -3.54 -4.20 15.54
CA THR A 215 -2.39 -3.49 14.96
C THR A 215 -1.43 -4.44 14.26
N SER A 216 -1.35 -4.37 12.92
CA SER A 216 -0.48 -5.20 12.11
C SER A 216 0.59 -4.39 11.39
N LEU A 217 1.69 -5.07 11.04
CA LEU A 217 2.78 -4.55 10.22
C LEU A 217 2.70 -5.21 8.84
N LYS A 218 3.29 -4.59 7.81
CA LYS A 218 3.11 -5.00 6.41
C LYS A 218 3.51 -6.46 6.18
N ASN A 219 4.65 -6.89 6.70
CA ASN A 219 5.19 -8.25 6.53
C ASN A 219 5.10 -9.06 7.84
N GLY A 220 4.11 -8.76 8.67
CA GLY A 220 3.91 -9.43 9.95
C GLY A 220 5.09 -9.26 10.91
N ALA A 221 5.46 -10.33 11.61
CA ALA A 221 6.57 -10.34 12.56
C ALA A 221 7.94 -10.00 11.92
N LYS A 222 8.11 -10.28 10.61
CA LYS A 222 9.36 -9.93 9.90
C LYS A 222 9.59 -8.43 9.77
N SER A 223 8.55 -7.62 9.96
CA SER A 223 8.64 -6.15 9.95
C SER A 223 8.98 -5.56 11.33
N GLU A 224 9.06 -6.37 12.40
CA GLU A 224 9.44 -5.89 13.74
C GLU A 224 10.90 -5.44 13.76
N ARG A 225 11.15 -4.23 14.28
CA ARG A 225 12.50 -3.64 14.33
C ARG A 225 12.54 -2.42 15.24
N TYR A 226 13.76 -1.97 15.54
CA TYR A 226 14.02 -0.70 16.21
C TYR A 226 14.32 0.39 15.18
N VAL A 227 13.82 1.59 15.43
CA VAL A 227 14.08 2.75 14.58
C VAL A 227 14.55 3.89 15.46
N ALA A 228 15.83 4.27 15.31
CA ALA A 228 16.41 5.41 16.01
C ALA A 228 15.72 6.71 15.61
N ILE A 229 15.52 7.59 16.60
CA ILE A 229 14.94 8.94 16.49
C ILE A 229 15.89 9.95 17.14
N SER A 230 15.90 11.19 16.65
CA SER A 230 16.74 12.24 17.22
C SER A 230 16.16 12.81 18.51
N ASP A 231 17.01 13.53 19.25
CA ASP A 231 16.61 14.32 20.42
C ASP A 231 15.48 15.29 20.08
N GLN A 232 15.45 15.85 18.87
CA GLN A 232 14.39 16.77 18.44
C GLN A 232 13.03 16.07 18.41
N VAL A 233 12.93 14.90 17.76
CA VAL A 233 11.67 14.16 17.68
C VAL A 233 11.28 13.61 19.06
N ARG A 234 12.26 13.18 19.85
CA ARG A 234 12.06 12.81 21.25
C ARG A 234 11.42 13.96 22.04
N THR A 235 11.99 15.17 22.02
CA THR A 235 11.43 16.34 22.71
C THR A 235 10.00 16.62 22.27
N VAL A 236 9.71 16.58 20.97
CA VAL A 236 8.35 16.80 20.46
C VAL A 236 7.37 15.72 20.94
N ILE A 237 7.80 14.46 21.02
CA ILE A 237 6.98 13.37 21.57
C ILE A 237 6.75 13.57 23.08
N ASP A 238 7.80 13.88 23.84
CA ASP A 238 7.73 14.12 25.29
C ASP A 238 6.76 15.26 25.60
N ASP A 239 6.87 16.39 24.91
CA ASP A 239 6.00 17.56 25.08
C ASP A 239 4.56 17.27 24.65
N TYR A 240 4.37 16.50 23.57
CA TYR A 240 3.05 16.04 23.18
C TYR A 240 2.42 15.15 24.25
N LEU A 241 3.19 14.20 24.81
CA LEU A 241 2.71 13.31 25.86
C LEU A 241 2.39 14.07 27.15
N LEU A 242 3.13 15.15 27.44
CA LEU A 242 2.91 15.97 28.62
C LEU A 242 1.70 16.90 28.47
N GLU A 243 1.58 17.61 27.34
CA GLU A 243 0.62 18.71 27.18
C GLU A 243 -0.65 18.32 26.43
N ASN A 244 -0.54 17.39 25.47
CA ASN A 244 -1.58 17.08 24.48
C ASN A 244 -2.10 15.63 24.58
N TYR A 245 -1.49 14.84 25.46
CA TYR A 245 -1.93 13.52 25.89
C TYR A 245 -2.32 13.57 27.38
N PRO A 246 -3.25 14.46 27.81
CA PRO A 246 -3.51 14.64 29.23
C PRO A 246 -4.00 13.32 29.83
N ASP A 247 -3.26 12.86 30.84
CA ASP A 247 -3.42 11.71 31.73
C ASP A 247 -4.38 10.60 31.25
N ALA A 248 -3.81 9.41 31.09
CA ALA A 248 -4.41 8.13 30.68
C ALA A 248 -5.65 7.70 31.47
N GLU A 249 -6.73 8.47 31.36
CA GLU A 249 -8.08 8.02 31.60
C GLU A 249 -8.40 6.89 30.62
N GLU A 250 -9.28 5.97 31.01
CA GLU A 250 -9.76 4.85 30.18
C GLU A 250 -10.15 5.27 28.75
N LYS A 251 -10.55 6.53 28.53
CA LYS A 251 -10.92 7.06 27.21
C LYS A 251 -9.78 7.07 26.18
N TYR A 252 -8.51 7.07 26.60
CA TYR A 252 -7.37 7.10 25.67
C TYR A 252 -6.83 5.72 25.33
N LYS A 253 -7.24 4.69 26.08
CA LYS A 253 -6.93 3.30 25.76
C LYS A 253 -7.72 2.88 24.52
N ASP A 254 -7.12 2.02 23.70
CA ASP A 254 -7.86 1.38 22.62
C ASP A 254 -8.83 0.31 23.17
N GLU A 255 -9.65 -0.26 22.28
CA GLU A 255 -10.63 -1.30 22.63
C GLU A 255 -10.01 -2.57 23.27
N TYR A 256 -8.68 -2.70 23.23
CA TYR A 256 -7.90 -3.78 23.85
C TYR A 256 -7.18 -3.33 25.13
N GLY A 257 -7.47 -2.13 25.65
CA GLY A 257 -6.88 -1.59 26.88
C GLY A 257 -5.44 -1.10 26.72
N ARG A 258 -4.94 -0.93 25.49
CA ARG A 258 -3.56 -0.47 25.25
C ARG A 258 -3.48 1.04 25.11
N GLU A 259 -2.32 1.59 25.41
CA GLU A 259 -2.04 3.03 25.36
C GLU A 259 -1.32 3.38 24.05
N PRO A 260 -2.07 3.81 23.01
CA PRO A 260 -1.49 4.18 21.72
C PRO A 260 -0.62 5.44 21.87
N LEU A 261 0.50 5.52 21.16
CA LEU A 261 1.32 6.73 21.13
C LEU A 261 0.50 7.93 20.61
N LEU A 262 -0.34 7.70 19.60
CA LEU A 262 -1.21 8.72 19.02
C LEU A 262 -2.68 8.36 19.28
N SER A 263 -3.35 9.20 20.07
CA SER A 263 -4.74 9.01 20.48
C SER A 263 -5.61 10.18 20.04
N ALA A 264 -6.90 9.93 19.76
CA ALA A 264 -7.86 10.95 19.31
C ALA A 264 -8.99 11.22 20.33
N GLY A 265 -8.74 10.98 21.62
CA GLY A 265 -9.72 11.19 22.70
C GLY A 265 -10.69 10.03 22.95
N GLN A 266 -10.74 9.07 22.03
CA GLN A 266 -11.50 7.82 22.13
C GLN A 266 -10.61 6.66 21.61
N GLY A 267 -9.50 6.43 22.28
CA GLY A 267 -8.52 5.43 21.89
C GLY A 267 -7.65 5.81 20.69
N ARG A 268 -7.08 4.78 20.06
CA ARG A 268 -6.08 4.91 19.00
C ARG A 268 -6.59 5.70 17.80
N ILE A 269 -5.76 6.63 17.32
CA ILE A 269 -6.09 7.42 16.14
C ILE A 269 -6.32 6.52 14.91
N CYS A 270 -7.38 6.78 14.14
CA CYS A 270 -7.64 6.04 12.91
C CYS A 270 -6.58 6.33 11.84
N ARG A 271 -6.25 5.33 11.02
CA ARG A 271 -5.32 5.49 9.87
C ARG A 271 -5.75 6.59 8.89
N SER A 272 -7.06 6.81 8.73
CA SER A 272 -7.61 7.89 7.92
C SER A 272 -7.24 9.27 8.44
N THR A 273 -7.15 9.45 9.76
CA THR A 273 -6.77 10.72 10.38
C THR A 273 -5.27 11.00 10.20
N LEU A 274 -4.40 9.99 10.32
CA LEU A 274 -2.98 10.13 9.95
C LEU A 274 -2.83 10.61 8.50
N ARG A 275 -3.61 10.03 7.58
CA ARG A 275 -3.63 10.43 6.18
C ARG A 275 -4.15 11.86 5.99
N LYS A 276 -5.17 12.27 6.75
CA LYS A 276 -5.69 13.65 6.72
C LYS A 276 -4.62 14.67 7.10
N TYR A 277 -3.78 14.40 8.11
CA TYR A 277 -2.68 15.31 8.46
C TYR A 277 -1.68 15.50 7.32
N VAL A 278 -1.37 14.44 6.55
CA VAL A 278 -0.49 14.57 5.39
C VAL A 278 -1.15 15.41 4.29
N TYR A 279 -2.41 15.12 3.96
CA TYR A 279 -3.15 15.90 2.97
C TYR A 279 -3.28 17.37 3.36
N MET A 280 -3.54 17.64 4.64
CA MET A 280 -3.68 18.99 5.17
C MET A 280 -2.40 19.80 4.96
N TRP A 281 -1.29 19.31 5.49
CA TRP A 281 -0.05 20.08 5.58
C TRP A 281 0.77 20.13 4.30
N THR A 282 0.53 19.20 3.35
CA THR A 282 1.15 19.30 2.02
C THR A 282 0.60 20.44 1.18
N ARG A 283 -0.63 20.91 1.45
CA ARG A 283 -1.22 22.07 0.78
C ARG A 283 -0.40 23.35 1.09
N PRO A 284 0.13 24.06 0.08
CA PRO A 284 0.94 25.26 0.29
C PRO A 284 0.25 26.36 1.13
N CYS A 285 -1.04 26.57 0.89
CA CYS A 285 -1.84 27.60 1.56
C CYS A 285 -2.10 27.35 3.05
N GLU A 286 -1.85 26.14 3.56
CA GLU A 286 -1.98 25.82 4.98
C GLU A 286 -0.74 26.20 5.78
N ILE A 287 0.39 26.41 5.11
CA ILE A 287 1.63 26.87 5.71
C ILE A 287 2.02 28.29 5.26
N GLY A 288 1.00 29.09 4.89
CA GLY A 288 1.19 30.50 4.52
C GLY A 288 1.75 30.76 3.12
N LYS A 289 1.88 29.75 2.26
CA LYS A 289 2.34 29.94 0.87
C LYS A 289 1.20 30.21 -0.10
N GLU A 290 1.53 30.87 -1.21
CA GLU A 290 0.57 31.12 -2.30
C GLU A 290 0.09 29.81 -2.95
N CYS A 291 -1.13 29.85 -3.51
CA CYS A 291 -1.71 28.69 -4.18
C CYS A 291 -1.10 28.53 -5.59
N PRO A 292 -0.41 27.42 -5.90
CA PRO A 292 0.17 27.21 -7.23
C PRO A 292 -0.89 26.97 -8.31
N HIS A 293 -2.15 26.74 -7.91
CA HIS A 293 -3.29 26.53 -8.81
C HIS A 293 -4.08 27.82 -9.08
N ASN A 294 -3.58 28.97 -8.61
CA ASN A 294 -4.24 30.27 -8.71
C ASN A 294 -5.70 30.26 -8.18
N ARG A 295 -5.95 29.49 -7.11
CA ARG A 295 -7.25 29.42 -6.44
C ARG A 295 -7.28 30.35 -5.22
N ASP A 296 -8.38 31.08 -5.04
CA ASP A 296 -8.64 31.83 -3.81
C ASP A 296 -8.99 30.86 -2.67
N LYS A 297 -8.31 31.00 -1.53
CA LYS A 297 -8.53 30.20 -0.32
C LYS A 297 -9.99 30.27 0.14
N ARG A 298 -10.67 31.41 0.00
CA ARG A 298 -12.05 31.58 0.49
C ARG A 298 -13.07 30.72 -0.25
N ASN A 299 -12.81 30.39 -1.52
CA ASN A 299 -13.74 29.68 -2.39
C ASN A 299 -13.22 28.28 -2.79
N CYS A 300 -12.10 27.84 -2.21
CA CYS A 300 -11.51 26.56 -2.55
C CYS A 300 -12.11 25.45 -1.68
N GLU A 301 -12.88 24.52 -2.27
CA GLU A 301 -13.44 23.38 -1.54
C GLU A 301 -12.39 22.56 -0.78
N ALA A 302 -11.16 22.55 -1.31
CA ALA A 302 -10.06 21.78 -0.75
C ALA A 302 -9.39 22.49 0.44
N THR A 303 -9.96 23.57 1.00
CA THR A 303 -9.57 24.08 2.33
C THR A 303 -10.23 23.30 3.45
N ASP A 304 -11.40 22.70 3.21
CA ASP A 304 -11.97 21.74 4.15
C ASP A 304 -11.03 20.53 4.29
N ASN A 305 -10.72 20.17 5.52
CA ASN A 305 -9.83 19.04 5.83
C ASN A 305 -10.40 17.69 5.37
N ASP A 306 -11.73 17.57 5.29
CA ASP A 306 -12.37 16.36 4.74
C ASP A 306 -12.30 16.29 3.21
N ALA A 307 -12.12 17.45 2.55
CA ALA A 307 -11.93 17.56 1.11
C ALA A 307 -10.48 17.85 0.71
N ALA A 308 -9.51 17.79 1.63
CA ALA A 308 -8.11 18.15 1.39
C ALA A 308 -7.49 17.39 0.21
N SER A 309 -7.87 16.12 0.02
CA SER A 309 -7.40 15.29 -1.10
C SER A 309 -7.83 15.78 -2.48
N LYS A 310 -8.78 16.72 -2.58
CA LYS A 310 -9.20 17.35 -3.84
C LYS A 310 -8.23 18.45 -4.32
N CYS A 311 -7.29 18.87 -3.47
CA CYS A 311 -6.25 19.82 -3.89
C CYS A 311 -5.21 19.11 -4.76
N GLY A 312 -4.88 19.69 -5.92
CA GLY A 312 -3.83 19.15 -6.80
C GLY A 312 -2.42 19.16 -6.20
N SER A 313 -2.19 19.93 -5.12
CA SER A 313 -0.94 19.93 -4.36
C SER A 313 -0.98 19.04 -3.11
N SER A 314 -2.12 18.42 -2.80
CA SER A 314 -2.22 17.50 -1.68
C SER A 314 -1.50 16.19 -2.03
N LYS A 315 -0.63 15.73 -1.14
CA LYS A 315 0.20 14.55 -1.37
C LYS A 315 -0.20 13.41 -0.45
N ALA A 316 -0.16 12.18 -0.96
CA ALA A 316 -0.52 11.00 -0.18
C ALA A 316 0.61 10.59 0.78
N PRO A 317 0.33 9.93 1.92
CA PRO A 317 1.36 9.57 2.91
C PRO A 317 2.57 8.80 2.37
N HIS A 318 2.40 8.01 1.31
CA HIS A 318 3.51 7.28 0.71
C HIS A 318 4.57 8.21 0.09
N THR A 319 4.18 9.38 -0.41
CA THR A 319 5.09 10.34 -1.06
C THR A 319 6.10 10.97 -0.09
N VAL A 320 5.74 11.11 1.20
CA VAL A 320 6.67 11.56 2.26
C VAL A 320 7.73 10.50 2.49
N ARG A 321 7.31 9.23 2.51
CA ARG A 321 8.24 8.10 2.60
C ARG A 321 9.13 7.98 1.37
N THR A 322 8.59 8.21 0.17
CA THR A 322 9.37 8.28 -1.08
C THR A 322 10.46 9.33 -0.96
N GLY A 323 10.10 10.59 -0.66
CA GLY A 323 11.09 11.65 -0.51
C GLY A 323 12.13 11.39 0.58
N TYR A 324 11.74 10.76 1.69
CA TYR A 324 12.68 10.33 2.73
C TYR A 324 13.70 9.30 2.21
N ILE A 325 13.24 8.27 1.51
CA ILE A 325 14.11 7.22 0.95
C ILE A 325 15.02 7.81 -0.13
N THR A 326 14.46 8.60 -1.06
CA THR A 326 15.22 9.33 -2.09
C THR A 326 16.32 10.17 -1.46
N HIS A 327 15.99 10.94 -0.41
CA HIS A 327 16.94 11.81 0.27
C HIS A 327 18.09 11.03 0.92
N LEU A 328 17.80 9.93 1.63
CA LEU A 328 18.84 9.09 2.23
C LEU A 328 19.77 8.50 1.17
N LEU A 329 19.21 7.95 0.09
CA LEU A 329 20.01 7.38 -0.99
C LEU A 329 20.84 8.47 -1.68
N GLY A 330 20.25 9.64 -1.95
CA GLY A 330 20.93 10.80 -2.53
C GLY A 330 22.07 11.32 -1.65
N SER A 331 21.92 11.20 -0.33
CA SER A 331 22.94 11.55 0.67
C SER A 331 24.04 10.50 0.84
N GLY A 332 24.04 9.44 0.03
CA GLY A 332 25.08 8.40 0.04
C GLY A 332 24.88 7.30 1.08
N VAL A 333 23.73 7.24 1.76
CA VAL A 333 23.44 6.13 2.68
C VAL A 333 23.29 4.83 1.90
N ASN A 334 23.97 3.78 2.35
CA ASN A 334 23.95 2.49 1.68
C ASN A 334 22.52 1.91 1.60
N ALA A 335 22.16 1.38 0.43
CA ALA A 335 20.84 0.82 0.15
C ALA A 335 20.41 -0.25 1.18
N SER A 336 21.34 -1.10 1.64
CA SER A 336 21.03 -2.14 2.65
C SER A 336 20.65 -1.54 4.01
N CYS A 337 21.26 -0.40 4.39
CA CYS A 337 20.90 0.34 5.60
C CYS A 337 19.50 0.96 5.47
N VAL A 338 19.20 1.57 4.31
CA VAL A 338 17.88 2.15 4.03
C VAL A 338 16.81 1.06 4.00
N SER A 339 17.08 -0.06 3.33
CA SER A 339 16.26 -1.27 3.26
C SER A 339 15.89 -1.78 4.65
N SER A 340 16.89 -1.98 5.51
CA SER A 340 16.71 -2.45 6.89
C SER A 340 15.91 -1.46 7.74
N ARG A 341 16.21 -0.16 7.66
CA ARG A 341 15.49 0.89 8.40
C ARG A 341 14.03 1.01 7.95
N CYS A 342 13.80 0.96 6.64
CA CYS A 342 12.50 1.25 6.06
C CYS A 342 11.63 -0.01 5.84
N ASP A 343 12.14 -1.23 6.03
CA ASP A 343 11.44 -2.50 5.75
C ASP A 343 10.96 -2.54 4.29
N VAL A 344 11.91 -2.42 3.36
CA VAL A 344 11.69 -2.48 1.90
C VAL A 344 12.90 -3.12 1.24
N THR A 345 12.70 -4.03 0.28
CA THR A 345 13.80 -4.65 -0.45
C THR A 345 14.48 -3.64 -1.37
N GLU A 346 15.74 -3.89 -1.73
CA GLU A 346 16.51 -2.99 -2.61
C GLU A 346 15.87 -2.87 -4.00
N ASP A 347 15.38 -3.99 -4.56
CA ASP A 347 14.67 -3.99 -5.84
C ASP A 347 13.42 -3.10 -5.79
N VAL A 348 12.58 -3.26 -4.75
CA VAL A 348 11.36 -2.45 -4.58
C VAL A 348 11.70 -0.98 -4.34
N MET A 349 12.83 -0.71 -3.67
CA MET A 349 13.32 0.64 -3.45
C MET A 349 13.73 1.32 -4.75
N GLY A 350 14.52 0.65 -5.60
CA GLY A 350 14.94 1.16 -6.90
C GLY A 350 13.77 1.41 -7.85
N THR A 351 12.77 0.52 -7.85
CA THR A 351 11.61 0.65 -8.76
C THR A 351 10.56 1.64 -8.27
N HIS A 352 10.24 1.65 -6.97
CA HIS A 352 9.05 2.37 -6.48
C HIS A 352 9.34 3.57 -5.57
N TYR A 353 10.59 3.80 -5.17
CA TYR A 353 10.92 4.89 -4.25
C TYR A 353 12.10 5.77 -4.68
N ASP A 354 13.08 5.23 -5.40
CA ASP A 354 14.23 6.01 -5.85
C ASP A 354 13.88 6.84 -7.09
N THR A 355 13.56 8.12 -6.89
CA THR A 355 13.17 9.06 -7.94
C THR A 355 14.36 9.75 -8.62
N ARG A 356 15.59 9.46 -8.18
CA ARG A 356 16.82 10.04 -8.75
C ARG A 356 17.01 9.57 -10.20
N ASP A 357 17.50 10.48 -11.03
CA ASP A 357 17.92 10.12 -12.37
C ASP A 357 19.28 9.37 -12.37
N GLU A 358 19.67 8.83 -13.53
CA GLU A 358 20.92 8.08 -13.65
C GLU A 358 22.17 8.94 -13.41
N TYR A 359 22.08 10.25 -13.63
CA TYR A 359 23.17 11.19 -13.38
C TYR A 359 23.36 11.40 -11.87
N ASP A 360 22.29 11.66 -11.13
CA ASP A 360 22.29 11.78 -9.67
C ASP A 360 22.80 10.50 -9.01
N LYS A 361 22.34 9.33 -9.47
CA LYS A 361 22.85 8.03 -9.01
C LYS A 361 24.36 7.88 -9.28
N MET A 362 24.85 8.36 -10.42
CA MET A 362 26.29 8.36 -10.72
C MET A 362 27.06 9.29 -9.76
N VAL A 363 26.56 10.50 -9.52
CA VAL A 363 27.19 11.47 -8.61
C VAL A 363 27.26 10.90 -7.19
N THR A 364 26.17 10.34 -6.68
CA THR A 364 26.16 9.67 -5.36
C THR A 364 27.19 8.54 -5.30
N ARG A 365 27.26 7.68 -6.33
CA ARG A 365 28.27 6.60 -6.38
C ARG A 365 29.69 7.15 -6.35
N GLN A 366 29.96 8.22 -7.11
CA GLN A 366 31.28 8.86 -7.12
C GLN A 366 31.64 9.45 -5.75
N GLN A 367 30.70 10.09 -5.07
CA GLN A 367 30.91 10.62 -3.72
C GLN A 367 31.20 9.51 -2.71
N ALA A 368 30.43 8.41 -2.76
CA ALA A 368 30.64 7.26 -1.89
C ALA A 368 32.04 6.66 -2.10
N LEU A 369 32.48 6.48 -3.36
CA LEU A 369 33.82 5.98 -3.67
C LEU A 369 34.92 6.91 -3.12
N LYS A 370 34.79 8.23 -3.30
CA LYS A 370 35.73 9.21 -2.74
C LYS A 370 35.80 9.16 -1.21
N SER A 371 34.67 8.95 -0.53
CA SER A 371 34.64 8.84 0.94
C SER A 371 35.28 7.56 1.48
N THR A 372 35.52 6.56 0.62
CA THR A 372 36.19 5.30 0.96
C THR A 372 37.67 5.27 0.60
N GLU A 373 38.16 6.28 -0.15
CA GLU A 373 39.59 6.43 -0.38
C GLU A 373 40.26 6.85 0.94
N PRO A 374 41.32 6.15 1.39
CA PRO A 374 42.07 6.60 2.54
C PRO A 374 42.60 8.01 2.24
N ASP A 375 42.50 8.92 3.21
CA ASP A 375 43.11 10.25 3.10
C ASP A 375 44.57 10.06 2.65
N ASP A 376 44.89 10.48 1.43
CA ASP A 376 46.27 10.50 0.90
C ASP A 376 47.05 11.65 1.55
N ASN A 377 46.91 11.81 2.87
CA ASN A 377 47.79 12.56 3.74
C ASN A 377 48.86 11.61 4.28
N GLY A 378 49.56 10.97 3.34
CA GLY A 378 50.85 10.32 3.56
C GLY A 378 51.99 11.32 3.29
N SER A 379 52.28 12.12 4.31
CA SER A 379 53.59 12.69 4.71
C SER A 379 54.75 12.77 3.71
N ASN A 380 55.47 13.90 3.71
CA ASN A 380 56.90 13.90 4.07
C ASN A 380 57.52 15.31 4.07
N PRO A 381 58.65 15.53 4.78
CA PRO A 381 59.04 15.10 6.12
C PRO A 381 59.15 16.27 7.11
#